data_AF-A0AA85IRV3-F1
#
_entry.id   AF-A0AA85IRV3-F1
#
_cell.length_a   1.000
_cell.length_b   1.000
_cell.length_c   1.000
_cell.angle_alpha   90.00
_cell.angle_beta   90.00
_cell.angle_gamma   90.00
#
_symmetry.space_group_name_H-M   'P 1'
#
loop_
_entity.id
_entity.type
_entity.pdbx_description
1 polymer ?
#
loop_
_entity_poly.entity_id
_entity_poly.type
_entity_poly.pdbx_seq_one_letter_code
_entity_poly.pdbx_strand_id
1 'polypeptide(L)'
;MDEDEEVFSALETQLDNIFMVLSSTGSSDSGLSESQHGLNDKHMASFLDACRKMDSWFIKKRLALSTYCQDYALKEEIDALNAECARKEKLAQELKMRIEDYSKSIEVIVDQFTKDMPFLD
;
A
#
# COMPACT_ATOMS: atom_id res chain seq x y z
N MET A 1 14.37 -18.74 1.63
CA MET A 1 14.50 -17.73 2.69
C MET A 1 13.91 -16.46 2.11
N ASP A 2 13.11 -15.72 2.86
CA ASP A 2 12.59 -14.43 2.40
C ASP A 2 13.79 -13.50 2.10
N GLU A 3 13.76 -12.75 1.01
CA GLU A 3 14.85 -11.82 0.64
C GLU A 3 15.07 -10.79 1.76
N ASP A 4 14.01 -10.50 2.52
CA ASP A 4 14.04 -9.67 3.71
C ASP A 4 14.85 -10.31 4.85
N GLU A 5 14.59 -11.58 5.16
CA GLU A 5 15.34 -12.33 6.19
C GLU A 5 16.82 -12.52 5.82
N GLU A 6 17.12 -12.67 4.53
CA GLU A 6 18.48 -12.86 4.05
C GLU A 6 19.36 -11.61 4.26
N VAL A 7 18.82 -10.40 4.04
CA VAL A 7 19.57 -9.15 4.24
C VAL A 7 19.90 -8.92 5.72
N PHE A 8 18.96 -9.19 6.62
CA PHE A 8 19.19 -9.08 8.07
C PHE A 8 20.17 -10.15 8.56
N SER A 9 19.95 -11.41 8.19
CA SER A 9 20.84 -12.52 8.57
C SER A 9 22.27 -12.32 8.07
N ALA A 10 22.43 -11.77 6.86
CA ALA A 10 23.75 -11.45 6.31
C ALA A 10 24.48 -10.38 7.13
N LEU A 11 23.80 -9.32 7.58
CA LEU A 11 24.42 -8.30 8.43
C LEU A 11 24.79 -8.86 9.81
N GLU A 12 23.87 -9.60 10.45
CA GLU A 12 24.10 -10.25 11.73
C GLU A 12 25.32 -11.18 11.67
N THR A 13 25.40 -11.99 10.61
CA THR A 13 26.55 -12.89 10.38
C THR A 13 27.87 -12.10 10.28
N GLN A 14 27.88 -10.93 9.63
CA GLN A 14 29.10 -10.12 9.55
C GLN A 14 29.47 -9.48 10.90
N LEU A 15 28.47 -9.07 11.70
CA LEU A 15 28.69 -8.57 13.06
C LEU A 15 29.27 -9.66 13.96
N ASP A 16 28.72 -10.87 13.92
CA ASP A 16 29.20 -12.01 14.69
C ASP A 16 30.65 -12.37 14.32
N ASN A 17 30.98 -12.35 13.03
CA ASN A 17 32.35 -12.57 12.56
C ASN A 17 33.31 -11.52 13.12
N ILE A 18 32.91 -10.24 13.12
CA ILE A 18 33.71 -9.15 13.71
C ILE A 18 33.88 -9.36 15.22
N PHE A 19 32.80 -9.62 15.95
CA PHE A 19 32.85 -9.80 17.40
C PHE A 19 33.68 -11.02 17.81
N MET A 20 33.62 -12.11 17.05
CA MET A 20 34.45 -13.30 17.27
C MET A 20 35.95 -13.00 17.14
N VAL A 21 36.32 -12.22 16.12
CA VAL A 21 37.72 -11.80 15.91
C VAL A 21 38.18 -10.86 17.02
N LEU A 22 37.36 -9.88 17.42
CA LEU A 22 37.68 -8.96 18.52
C LEU A 22 37.79 -9.66 19.88
N SER A 23 36.94 -10.66 20.11
CA SER A 23 36.95 -11.44 21.36
C SER A 23 38.18 -12.35 21.48
N SER A 24 38.75 -12.78 20.34
CA SER A 24 39.96 -13.62 20.32
C SER A 24 41.27 -12.82 20.41
N THR A 25 41.23 -11.50 20.15
CA THR A 25 42.42 -10.63 20.25
C THR A 25 42.75 -10.17 21.68
N GLY A 26 41.85 -10.37 22.66
CA GLY A 26 42.02 -9.92 24.03
C GLY A 26 42.90 -10.81 24.95
N SER A 27 43.52 -11.88 24.43
CA SER A 27 44.18 -12.92 25.25
C SER A 27 45.67 -13.16 24.94
N SER A 28 46.36 -12.29 24.20
CA SER A 28 47.73 -12.54 23.76
C SER A 28 48.68 -11.36 24.05
N ASP A 29 49.06 -11.23 25.32
CA ASP A 29 50.30 -10.53 25.69
C ASP A 29 51.43 -11.57 25.81
N SER A 30 52.16 -11.80 24.72
CA SER A 30 53.60 -12.14 24.76
C SER A 30 54.14 -12.44 23.35
N GLY A 31 55.10 -11.62 22.92
CA GLY A 31 56.18 -12.04 22.01
C GLY A 31 55.86 -12.07 20.52
N LEU A 32 56.20 -10.97 19.83
CA LEU A 32 56.77 -10.91 18.48
C LEU A 32 56.46 -12.09 17.53
N SER A 33 55.36 -11.97 16.78
CA SER A 33 55.30 -12.42 15.39
C SER A 33 54.15 -11.70 14.67
N GLU A 34 54.44 -11.12 13.50
CA GLU A 34 53.47 -10.51 12.57
C GLU A 34 52.50 -11.56 11.99
N SER A 35 51.73 -12.25 12.84
CA SER A 35 50.63 -13.08 12.36
C SER A 35 49.35 -12.25 12.37
N GLN A 36 48.82 -12.04 11.18
CA GLN A 36 47.59 -11.33 10.81
C GLN A 36 46.31 -11.94 11.42
N HIS A 37 46.22 -12.05 12.74
CA HIS A 37 45.04 -12.57 13.46
C HIS A 37 44.21 -11.44 14.08
N GLY A 38 44.19 -10.28 13.44
CA GLY A 38 43.33 -9.15 13.78
C GLY A 38 42.21 -8.95 12.75
N LEU A 39 41.32 -8.03 13.07
CA LEU A 39 40.31 -7.55 12.12
C LEU A 39 41.04 -7.02 10.88
N ASN A 40 40.67 -7.53 9.69
CA ASN A 40 41.40 -7.26 8.45
C ASN A 40 40.47 -6.60 7.42
N ASP A 41 41.06 -6.07 6.34
CA ASP A 41 40.32 -5.35 5.29
C ASP A 41 39.18 -6.18 4.68
N LYS A 42 39.31 -7.51 4.66
CA LYS A 42 38.26 -8.40 4.17
C LYS A 42 37.05 -8.43 5.10
N HIS A 43 37.26 -8.53 6.41
CA HIS A 43 36.16 -8.46 7.39
C HIS A 43 35.44 -7.11 7.30
N MET A 44 36.21 -6.02 7.17
CA MET A 44 35.60 -4.70 7.03
C MET A 44 34.87 -4.49 5.71
N ALA A 45 35.44 -4.96 4.59
CA ALA A 45 34.80 -4.87 3.29
C ALA A 45 33.48 -5.65 3.26
N SER A 46 33.46 -6.87 3.81
CA SER A 46 32.24 -7.68 3.90
C SER A 46 31.16 -7.04 4.77
N PHE A 47 31.54 -6.46 5.91
CA PHE A 47 30.60 -5.74 6.77
C PHE A 47 30.04 -4.50 6.09
N LEU A 48 30.88 -3.68 5.46
CA LEU A 48 30.44 -2.51 4.71
C LEU A 48 29.52 -2.87 3.53
N ASP A 49 29.77 -3.99 2.86
CA ASP A 49 28.90 -4.51 1.81
C ASP A 49 27.53 -4.92 2.37
N ALA A 50 27.50 -5.61 3.51
CA ALA A 50 26.26 -5.96 4.20
C ALA A 50 25.47 -4.72 4.64
N CYS A 51 26.13 -3.68 5.17
CA CYS A 51 25.49 -2.40 5.49
C CYS A 51 24.89 -1.74 4.24
N ARG A 52 25.63 -1.68 3.13
CA ARG A 52 25.12 -1.10 1.87
C ARG A 52 23.91 -1.86 1.32
N LYS A 53 23.92 -3.19 1.43
CA LYS A 53 22.78 -4.03 1.04
C LYS A 53 21.56 -3.74 1.91
N MET A 54 21.75 -3.59 3.22
CA MET A 54 20.69 -3.20 4.15
C MET A 54 20.13 -1.80 3.83
N ASP A 55 20.99 -0.83 3.57
CA ASP A 55 20.57 0.53 3.17
C ASP A 55 19.77 0.50 1.87
N SER A 56 20.25 -0.24 0.86
CA SER A 56 19.55 -0.39 -0.42
C SER A 56 18.18 -1.05 -0.23
N TRP A 57 18.10 -2.09 0.60
CA TRP A 57 16.84 -2.75 0.93
C TRP A 57 15.86 -1.80 1.61
N PHE A 58 16.31 -1.02 2.60
CA PHE A 58 15.48 -0.05 3.32
C PHE A 58 14.91 1.03 2.37
N ILE A 59 15.75 1.57 1.48
CA ILE A 59 15.33 2.56 0.48
C ILE A 59 14.27 1.96 -0.46
N LYS A 60 14.48 0.73 -0.95
CA LYS A 60 13.52 0.05 -1.83
C LYS A 60 12.16 -0.16 -1.15
N LYS A 61 12.15 -0.64 0.10
CA LYS A 61 10.92 -0.85 0.88
C LYS A 61 10.20 0.47 1.16
N ARG A 62 10.93 1.52 1.52
CA ARG A 62 10.37 2.86 1.72
C ARG A 62 9.75 3.42 0.44
N LEU A 63 10.41 3.26 -0.71
CA LEU A 63 9.87 3.70 -1.99
C LEU A 63 8.60 2.93 -2.34
N ALA A 64 8.62 1.60 -2.20
CA ALA A 64 7.45 0.75 -2.42
C ALA A 64 6.27 1.21 -1.56
N LEU A 65 6.46 1.39 -0.25
CA LEU A 65 5.42 1.88 0.66
C LEU A 65 4.90 3.26 0.26
N SER A 66 5.78 4.18 -0.16
CA SER A 66 5.39 5.51 -0.61
C SER A 66 4.51 5.46 -1.85
N THR A 67 4.80 4.56 -2.80
CA THR A 67 4.01 4.40 -4.02
C THR A 67 2.68 3.71 -3.73
N TYR A 68 2.70 2.60 -2.99
CA TYR A 68 1.48 1.86 -2.68
C TYR A 68 0.51 2.67 -1.80
N CYS A 69 1.01 3.50 -0.89
CA CYS A 69 0.16 4.39 -0.08
C CYS A 69 -0.71 5.33 -0.96
N GLN A 70 -0.13 5.84 -2.06
CA GLN A 70 -0.87 6.67 -3.02
C GLN A 70 -1.91 5.84 -3.80
N ASP A 71 -1.55 4.64 -4.23
CA ASP A 71 -2.48 3.74 -4.93
C ASP A 71 -3.64 3.31 -4.04
N TYR A 72 -3.40 3.07 -2.74
CA TYR A 72 -4.45 2.76 -1.76
C TYR A 72 -5.37 3.96 -1.54
N ALA A 73 -4.83 5.18 -1.40
CA ALA A 73 -5.63 6.39 -1.27
C ALA A 73 -6.51 6.63 -2.52
N LEU A 74 -5.94 6.46 -3.71
CA LEU A 74 -6.69 6.55 -4.97
C LEU A 74 -7.78 5.48 -5.06
N LYS A 75 -7.52 4.26 -4.56
CA LYS A 75 -8.50 3.18 -4.53
C LYS A 75 -9.69 3.53 -3.63
N GLU A 76 -9.45 4.10 -2.45
CA GLU A 76 -10.52 4.58 -1.56
C GLU A 76 -11.36 5.68 -2.21
N GLU A 77 -10.73 6.64 -2.88
CA GLU A 77 -11.44 7.69 -3.63
C GLU A 77 -12.31 7.12 -4.76
N ILE A 78 -11.78 6.17 -5.53
CA ILE A 78 -12.53 5.48 -6.59
C ILE A 78 -13.73 4.73 -6.01
N ASP A 79 -13.56 4.03 -4.89
CA ASP A 79 -14.64 3.28 -4.26
C ASP A 79 -15.72 4.22 -3.71
N ALA A 80 -15.34 5.37 -3.14
CA ALA A 80 -16.28 6.41 -2.73
C ALA A 80 -17.06 7.01 -3.91
N LEU A 81 -16.38 7.30 -5.03
CA LEU A 81 -17.01 7.79 -6.26
C LEU A 81 -18.00 6.78 -6.83
N ASN A 82 -17.64 5.49 -6.87
CA ASN A 82 -18.52 4.43 -7.34
C ASN A 82 -19.79 4.30 -6.47
N ALA A 83 -19.64 4.39 -5.14
CA ALA A 83 -20.77 4.37 -4.22
C ALA A 83 -21.71 5.57 -4.45
N GLU A 84 -21.16 6.76 -4.66
CA GLU A 84 -21.95 7.97 -4.93
C GLU A 84 -22.66 7.90 -6.30
N CYS A 85 -22.01 7.35 -7.32
CA CYS A 85 -22.64 7.08 -8.62
C CYS A 85 -23.84 6.13 -8.47
N ALA A 86 -23.67 5.00 -7.77
CA ALA A 86 -24.75 4.05 -7.53
C ALA A 86 -25.92 4.69 -6.77
N ARG A 87 -25.62 5.54 -5.78
CA ARG A 87 -26.64 6.29 -5.02
C ARG A 87 -27.43 7.24 -5.92
N LYS A 88 -26.75 7.97 -6.80
CA LYS A 88 -27.38 8.91 -7.75
C LYS A 88 -28.20 8.18 -8.82
N GLU A 89 -27.72 7.05 -9.32
CA GLU A 89 -28.44 6.18 -10.27
C GLU A 89 -29.78 5.73 -9.67
N LYS A 90 -29.74 5.25 -8.42
CA LYS A 90 -30.94 4.84 -7.68
C LYS A 90 -31.92 6.00 -7.51
N LEU A 91 -31.42 7.18 -7.11
CA LEU A 91 -32.26 8.37 -6.95
C LEU A 91 -32.91 8.79 -8.27
N ALA A 92 -32.18 8.71 -9.38
CA ALA A 92 -32.71 9.02 -10.70
C ALA A 92 -33.84 8.05 -11.10
N GLN A 93 -33.66 6.74 -10.85
CA GLN A 93 -34.69 5.74 -11.08
C GLN A 93 -35.94 5.98 -10.22
N GLU A 94 -35.76 6.27 -8.92
CA GLU A 94 -36.87 6.59 -8.02
C GLU A 94 -37.65 7.84 -8.45
N LEU A 95 -36.96 8.87 -8.93
CA LEU A 95 -37.60 10.07 -9.46
C LEU A 95 -38.34 9.78 -10.76
N LYS A 96 -37.75 8.99 -11.66
CA LYS A 96 -38.39 8.59 -12.92
C LYS A 96 -39.71 7.86 -12.68
N MET A 97 -39.72 6.87 -11.78
CA MET A 97 -40.95 6.14 -11.42
C MET A 97 -42.03 7.08 -10.89
N ARG A 98 -41.65 8.02 -10.03
CA ARG A 98 -42.58 9.00 -9.44
C ARG A 98 -43.19 9.94 -10.47
N ILE A 99 -42.39 10.38 -11.46
CA ILE A 99 -42.87 11.19 -12.57
C ILE A 99 -43.87 10.39 -13.43
N GLU A 100 -43.59 9.11 -13.68
CA GLU A 100 -44.51 8.23 -14.41
C GLU A 100 -45.84 8.06 -13.66
N ASP A 101 -45.80 7.89 -12.33
CA ASP A 101 -47.01 7.78 -11.50
C ASP A 101 -47.84 9.08 -11.50
N TYR A 102 -47.19 10.23 -11.39
CA TYR A 102 -47.87 11.53 -11.51
C TYR A 102 -48.46 11.73 -12.90
N SER A 103 -47.75 11.33 -13.96
CA SER A 103 -48.23 11.46 -15.34
C SER A 103 -49.50 10.64 -15.55
N LYS A 104 -49.52 9.37 -15.12
CA LYS A 104 -50.72 8.51 -15.16
C LYS A 104 -51.88 9.10 -14.35
N SER A 105 -51.59 9.65 -13.17
CA SER A 105 -52.62 10.26 -12.33
C SER A 105 -53.26 11.47 -13.01
N ILE A 106 -52.45 12.31 -13.67
CA ILE A 106 -52.93 13.45 -14.45
C ILE A 106 -53.77 12.99 -15.64
N GLU A 107 -53.33 11.96 -16.38
CA GLU A 107 -54.09 11.39 -17.50
C GLU A 107 -55.50 10.94 -17.06
N VAL A 108 -55.60 10.22 -15.93
CA VAL A 108 -56.90 9.80 -15.37
C VAL A 108 -57.79 11.00 -15.03
N ILE A 109 -57.22 12.05 -14.44
CA ILE A 109 -57.96 13.27 -14.11
C ILE A 109 -58.46 13.96 -15.38
N VAL A 110 -57.61 14.11 -16.40
CA VAL A 110 -57.96 14.73 -17.69
C VAL A 110 -59.06 13.93 -18.40
N ASP A 111 -58.96 12.60 -18.41
CA ASP A 111 -59.97 11.71 -18.99
C ASP A 111 -61.33 11.86 -18.31
N GLN A 112 -61.33 11.97 -16.97
CA GLN A 112 -62.55 12.17 -16.19
C GLN A 112 -63.20 13.52 -16.51
N PHE A 113 -62.43 14.61 -16.50
CA PHE A 113 -62.95 15.94 -16.85
C PHE A 113 -63.47 16.03 -18.28
N THR A 114 -62.82 15.33 -19.22
CA THR A 114 -63.26 15.29 -20.61
C THR A 114 -64.57 14.54 -20.78
N LYS A 115 -64.78 13.45 -20.04
CA LYS A 115 -66.05 12.70 -20.03
C LYS A 115 -67.18 13.43 -19.33
N ASP A 116 -66.86 14.20 -18.29
CA ASP A 116 -67.83 14.96 -17.49
C ASP A 116 -68.21 16.32 -18.12
N MET A 117 -67.70 16.64 -19.30
CA MET A 117 -68.13 17.78 -20.13
C MET A 117 -68.88 17.28 -21.38
N PRO A 118 -70.20 17.01 -21.30
CA PRO A 118 -71.01 16.57 -22.44
C PRO A 118 -71.41 17.71 -23.40
N PHE A 119 -70.96 18.94 -23.18
CA PHE A 119 -71.46 20.12 -23.90
C PHE A 119 -70.33 21.11 -24.26
N LEU A 120 -69.52 20.72 -25.24
CA LEU A 120 -68.83 21.66 -26.14
C LEU A 120 -68.90 21.04 -27.55
N ASP A 121 -70.11 21.05 -28.12
CA ASP A 121 -70.31 21.14 -29.57
C ASP A 121 -70.05 22.59 -30.02
#